data_AF-A0AA37GW58-F1
#
_entry.id   AF-A0AA37GW58-F1
#
_cell.length_a   1.000
_cell.length_b   1.000
_cell.length_c   1.000
_cell.angle_alpha   90.00
_cell.angle_beta   90.00
_cell.angle_gamma   90.00
#
_symmetry.space_group_name_H-M   'P 1'
#
loop_
_entity.id
_entity.type
_entity.pdbx_description
1 polymer ?
#
loop_
_entity_poly.entity_id
_entity_poly.type
_entity_poly.pdbx_seq_one_letter_code
_entity_poly.pdbx_strand_id
1 'polypeptide(L)'
;MTYRREIELVFDMASFQRGQKNSRIDLWYIAANRETNPAPSTPEKDFFLQCIRDHIRGLPQSRTKIAGLLHMVRAAWDKANCTSNHIRQLNITFPTAVVRTSDSSVAVKSSLLLPPIETKVEIALEIRGSSRPDGIEFTLHPEAKVVYGEHFNTGKMGEFLTTHLGDKALSQEEGAPSWSVVIVDLHERLLARGRKQG
;
A
#
# COMPACT_ATOMS: atom_id res chain seq x y z
N MET A 1 -6.73 -12.17 19.88
CA MET A 1 -7.64 -11.00 19.75
C MET A 1 -7.82 -10.69 18.26
N THR A 2 -9.06 -10.54 17.77
CA THR A 2 -9.31 -10.30 16.34
C THR A 2 -9.66 -8.83 16.04
N TYR A 3 -9.22 -8.31 14.90
CA TYR A 3 -9.59 -6.98 14.42
C TYR A 3 -10.26 -7.06 13.04
N ARG A 4 -11.43 -6.42 12.90
CA ARG A 4 -12.31 -6.43 11.70
C ARG A 4 -12.62 -7.84 11.14
N ARG A 5 -12.46 -8.90 11.95
CA ARG A 5 -12.48 -10.31 11.53
C ARG A 5 -11.48 -10.63 10.41
N GLU A 6 -10.46 -9.78 10.19
CA GLU A 6 -9.48 -9.92 9.11
C GLU A 6 -8.14 -10.39 9.64
N ILE A 7 -7.72 -9.85 10.78
CA ILE A 7 -6.46 -10.20 11.42
C ILE A 7 -6.69 -10.69 12.85
N GLU A 8 -5.81 -11.58 13.29
CA GLU A 8 -5.74 -12.07 14.66
C GLU A 8 -4.35 -11.82 15.25
N LEU A 9 -4.32 -11.13 16.39
CA LEU A 9 -3.13 -10.89 17.18
C LEU A 9 -3.08 -11.86 18.37
N VAL A 10 -1.96 -12.56 18.51
CA VAL A 10 -1.68 -13.52 19.58
C VAL A 10 -0.37 -13.13 20.27
N PHE A 11 -0.42 -12.97 21.59
CA PHE A 11 0.74 -12.61 22.42
C PHE A 11 0.54 -13.11 23.85
N ASP A 12 1.66 -13.33 24.56
CA ASP A 12 1.64 -13.59 26.00
C ASP A 12 1.48 -12.27 26.76
N MET A 13 0.46 -12.16 27.62
CA MET A 13 0.24 -10.95 28.41
C MET A 13 1.32 -10.75 29.49
N ALA A 14 1.93 -11.84 29.99
CA ALA A 14 2.92 -11.77 31.05
C ALA A 14 4.20 -11.07 30.59
N SER A 15 4.58 -11.21 29.31
CA SER A 15 5.80 -10.61 28.76
C SER A 15 5.77 -9.07 28.65
N PHE A 16 4.60 -8.46 28.82
CA PHE A 16 4.44 -7.00 28.89
C PHE A 16 4.61 -6.43 30.31
N GLN A 17 4.84 -7.29 31.31
CA GLN A 17 5.16 -6.87 32.67
C GLN A 17 6.63 -6.40 32.77
N ARG A 18 6.90 -5.46 33.69
CA ARG A 18 8.25 -4.94 33.89
C ARG A 18 9.21 -6.06 34.30
N GLY A 19 10.37 -6.12 33.67
CA GLY A 19 11.42 -7.10 33.98
C GLY A 19 11.22 -8.48 33.36
N GLN A 20 10.12 -8.72 32.63
CA GLN A 20 9.92 -9.96 31.91
C GLN A 20 10.67 -9.98 30.57
N LYS A 21 11.01 -11.18 30.11
CA LYS A 21 11.63 -11.40 28.80
C LYS A 21 10.57 -11.27 27.70
N ASN A 22 11.00 -10.83 26.52
CA ASN A 22 10.13 -10.80 25.35
C ASN A 22 9.65 -12.22 25.01
N SER A 23 8.36 -12.35 24.73
CA SER A 23 7.74 -13.58 24.21
C SER A 23 7.45 -13.44 22.72
N ARG A 24 6.97 -14.51 22.09
CA ARG A 24 6.57 -14.47 20.68
C ARG A 24 5.26 -13.70 20.51
N ILE A 25 5.25 -12.72 19.61
CA ILE A 25 4.03 -12.07 19.12
C ILE A 25 3.78 -12.55 17.70
N ASP A 26 2.57 -13.06 17.46
CA ASP A 26 2.12 -13.47 16.14
C ASP A 26 0.90 -12.66 15.70
N LEU A 27 0.86 -12.39 14.40
CA LEU A 27 -0.21 -11.68 13.73
C LEU A 27 -0.61 -12.48 12.50
N TRP A 28 -1.84 -12.96 12.44
CA TRP A 28 -2.34 -13.83 11.39
C TRP A 28 -3.40 -13.12 10.55
N TYR A 29 -3.44 -13.41 9.25
CA TYR A 29 -4.57 -13.06 8.41
C TYR A 29 -5.57 -14.20 8.44
N ILE A 30 -6.75 -13.94 8.99
CA ILE A 30 -7.81 -14.94 9.21
C ILE A 30 -8.97 -14.78 8.23
N ALA A 31 -8.98 -13.70 7.44
CA ALA A 31 -10.08 -13.40 6.52
C ALA A 31 -10.21 -14.42 5.36
N ALA A 32 -9.12 -15.11 5.01
CA ALA A 32 -9.13 -16.17 4.00
C ALA A 32 -9.95 -17.40 4.43
N ASN A 33 -10.02 -17.66 5.75
CA ASN A 33 -10.64 -18.86 6.31
C ASN A 33 -12.07 -18.62 6.82
N ARG A 34 -12.70 -17.52 6.43
CA ARG A 34 -14.08 -17.20 6.86
C ARG A 34 -15.07 -18.17 6.22
N GLU A 35 -15.97 -18.71 7.02
CA GLU A 35 -17.08 -19.57 6.54
C GLU A 35 -18.01 -18.82 5.58
N THR A 36 -18.23 -17.52 5.81
CA THR A 36 -19.07 -16.65 4.97
C THR A 36 -18.19 -15.60 4.28
N ASN A 37 -18.26 -15.56 2.93
CA ASN A 37 -17.52 -14.62 2.08
C ASN A 37 -16.00 -14.59 2.39
N PRO A 38 -15.27 -15.70 2.13
CA PRO A 38 -13.82 -15.73 2.31
C PRO A 38 -13.15 -14.67 1.44
N ALA A 39 -12.20 -13.95 2.03
CA ALA A 39 -11.44 -12.91 1.34
C ALA A 39 -9.98 -13.38 1.24
N PRO A 40 -9.54 -13.91 0.07
CA PRO A 40 -8.17 -14.35 -0.14
C PRO A 40 -7.16 -13.23 0.19
N SER A 41 -5.97 -13.62 0.66
CA SER A 41 -4.91 -12.65 0.86
C SER A 41 -4.37 -12.20 -0.49
N THR A 42 -4.26 -10.89 -0.68
CA THR A 42 -3.64 -10.29 -1.86
C THR A 42 -2.17 -9.98 -1.58
N PRO A 43 -1.29 -9.90 -2.61
CA PRO A 43 0.14 -9.67 -2.39
C PRO A 43 0.45 -8.43 -1.55
N GLU A 44 -0.32 -7.35 -1.74
CA GLU A 44 -0.21 -6.14 -0.93
C GLU A 44 -0.63 -6.36 0.52
N LYS A 45 -1.69 -7.15 0.79
CA LYS A 45 -2.12 -7.45 2.15
C LYS A 45 -1.10 -8.31 2.89
N ASP A 46 -0.51 -9.29 2.23
CA ASP A 46 0.58 -10.08 2.79
C ASP A 46 1.82 -9.22 3.09
N PHE A 47 2.14 -8.27 2.20
CA PHE A 47 3.17 -7.27 2.42
C PHE A 47 2.92 -6.42 3.67
N PHE A 48 1.74 -5.83 3.79
CA PHE A 48 1.39 -5.02 4.96
C PHE A 48 1.39 -5.84 6.24
N LEU A 49 0.82 -7.05 6.22
CA LEU A 49 0.80 -7.95 7.36
C LEU A 49 2.21 -8.28 7.84
N GLN A 50 3.13 -8.57 6.91
CA GLN A 50 4.53 -8.84 7.25
C GLN A 50 5.20 -7.62 7.88
N CYS A 51 5.04 -6.42 7.30
CA CYS A 51 5.59 -5.19 7.88
C CYS A 51 5.10 -4.97 9.31
N ILE A 52 3.81 -5.23 9.56
CA ILE A 52 3.22 -5.12 10.91
C ILE A 52 3.81 -6.15 11.86
N ARG A 53 3.91 -7.39 11.40
CA ARG A 53 4.46 -8.50 12.18
C ARG A 53 5.93 -8.27 12.55
N ASP A 54 6.74 -7.79 11.62
CA ASP A 54 8.17 -7.54 11.85
C ASP A 54 8.38 -6.39 12.83
N HIS A 55 7.58 -5.32 12.71
CA HIS A 55 7.59 -4.21 13.66
C HIS A 55 7.24 -4.64 15.09
N ILE A 56 6.11 -5.34 15.28
CA ILE A 56 5.64 -5.70 16.63
C ILE A 56 6.57 -6.71 17.31
N ARG A 57 7.25 -7.57 16.54
CA ARG A 57 8.25 -8.52 17.06
C ARG A 57 9.51 -7.82 17.55
N GLY A 58 9.85 -6.66 16.98
CA GLY A 58 10.97 -5.83 17.43
C GLY A 58 10.70 -4.99 18.69
N LEU A 59 9.47 -4.99 19.22
CA LEU A 59 9.10 -4.12 20.34
C LEU A 59 9.70 -4.59 21.68
N PRO A 60 10.15 -3.66 22.55
CA PRO A 60 10.52 -3.97 23.92
C PRO A 60 9.27 -4.19 24.78
N GLN A 61 8.79 -5.43 24.88
CA GLN A 61 7.46 -5.75 25.46
C GLN A 61 7.31 -5.25 26.90
N SER A 62 8.34 -5.39 27.73
CA SER A 62 8.36 -4.92 29.12
C SER A 62 8.27 -3.40 29.28
N ARG A 63 8.45 -2.63 28.19
CA ARG A 63 8.34 -1.17 28.13
C ARG A 63 7.15 -0.70 27.30
N THR A 64 6.53 -1.58 26.53
CA THR A 64 5.37 -1.26 25.68
C THR A 64 4.07 -1.54 26.46
N LYS A 65 3.12 -0.61 26.42
CA LYS A 65 1.78 -0.88 26.96
C LYS A 65 0.99 -1.71 25.95
N ILE A 66 0.22 -2.71 26.42
CA ILE A 66 -0.68 -3.51 25.56
C ILE A 66 -1.60 -2.60 24.74
N ALA A 67 -2.20 -1.57 25.36
CA ALA A 67 -3.05 -0.60 24.64
C ALA A 67 -2.30 0.09 23.48
N GLY A 68 -1.00 0.37 23.64
CA GLY A 68 -0.15 0.92 22.58
C GLY A 68 0.08 -0.08 21.45
N LEU A 69 0.37 -1.35 21.77
CA LEU A 69 0.45 -2.42 20.78
C LEU A 69 -0.83 -2.53 19.94
N LEU A 70 -1.99 -2.57 20.61
CA LEU A 70 -3.28 -2.68 19.94
C LEU A 70 -3.57 -1.47 19.04
N HIS A 71 -3.24 -0.27 19.51
CA HIS A 71 -3.39 0.95 18.72
C HIS A 71 -2.48 0.93 17.47
N MET A 72 -1.21 0.54 17.62
CA MET A 72 -0.28 0.43 16.49
C MET A 72 -0.75 -0.58 15.44
N VAL A 73 -1.16 -1.78 15.86
CA VAL A 73 -1.67 -2.81 14.94
C VAL A 73 -2.93 -2.33 14.23
N ARG A 74 -3.88 -1.72 14.97
CA ARG A 74 -5.10 -1.16 14.38
C ARG A 74 -4.77 -0.08 13.35
N ALA A 75 -3.97 0.92 13.72
CA ALA A 75 -3.64 2.04 12.84
C ALA A 75 -2.92 1.56 11.57
N ALA A 76 -1.98 0.63 11.69
CA ALA A 76 -1.27 0.08 10.54
C ALA A 76 -2.17 -0.78 9.63
N TRP A 77 -3.11 -1.54 10.21
CA TRP A 77 -4.05 -2.33 9.43
C TRP A 77 -5.13 -1.49 8.74
N ASP A 78 -5.60 -0.42 9.41
CA ASP A 78 -6.52 0.55 8.81
C ASP A 78 -5.89 1.23 7.58
N LYS A 79 -4.61 1.59 7.69
CA LYS A 79 -3.78 2.08 6.58
C LYS A 79 -3.70 1.06 5.44
N ALA A 80 -3.32 -0.19 5.74
CA ALA A 80 -3.23 -1.27 4.75
C ALA A 80 -4.53 -1.49 3.97
N ASN A 81 -5.68 -1.45 4.66
CA ASN A 81 -6.99 -1.60 4.03
C ASN A 81 -7.35 -0.40 3.14
N CYS A 82 -7.00 0.81 3.55
CA CYS A 82 -7.18 2.01 2.73
C CYS A 82 -6.39 1.92 1.42
N THR A 83 -5.10 1.56 1.50
CA THR A 83 -4.27 1.36 0.30
C THR A 83 -4.77 0.22 -0.57
N SER A 84 -5.18 -0.90 0.01
CA SER A 84 -5.77 -2.03 -0.73
C SER A 84 -7.03 -1.61 -1.49
N ASN A 85 -7.84 -0.69 -0.92
CA ASN A 85 -9.00 -0.15 -1.60
C ASN A 85 -8.63 0.74 -2.80
N HIS A 86 -7.59 1.58 -2.69
CA HIS A 86 -7.07 2.34 -3.82
C HIS A 86 -6.54 1.44 -4.93
N ILE A 87 -5.81 0.38 -4.59
CA ILE A 87 -5.32 -0.62 -5.56
C ILE A 87 -6.50 -1.30 -6.26
N ARG A 88 -7.54 -1.69 -5.50
CA ARG A 88 -8.74 -2.28 -6.09
C ARG A 88 -9.44 -1.33 -7.06
N GLN A 89 -9.61 -0.06 -6.68
CA GLN A 89 -10.19 0.96 -7.55
C GLN A 89 -9.36 1.15 -8.82
N LEU A 90 -8.03 1.18 -8.68
CA LEU A 90 -7.13 1.31 -9.82
C LEU A 90 -7.25 0.10 -10.76
N ASN A 91 -7.32 -1.11 -10.22
CA ASN A 91 -7.46 -2.34 -11.01
C ASN A 91 -8.80 -2.44 -11.77
N ILE A 92 -9.84 -1.79 -11.26
CA ILE A 92 -11.14 -1.69 -11.98
C ILE A 92 -11.01 -0.75 -13.20
N THR A 93 -10.21 0.30 -13.09
CA THR A 93 -10.06 1.32 -14.14
C THR A 93 -9.00 0.93 -15.18
N PHE A 94 -7.87 0.40 -14.73
CA PHE A 94 -6.71 0.08 -15.56
C PHE A 94 -6.18 -1.30 -15.16
N PRO A 95 -5.75 -2.14 -16.12
CA PRO A 95 -5.11 -3.42 -15.82
C PRO A 95 -3.94 -3.21 -14.85
N THR A 96 -4.06 -3.79 -13.65
CA THR A 96 -3.13 -3.53 -12.55
C THR A 96 -2.63 -4.85 -11.96
N ALA A 97 -1.31 -4.94 -11.75
CA ALA A 97 -0.65 -6.07 -11.12
C ALA A 97 0.11 -5.61 -9.89
N VAL A 98 0.07 -6.40 -8.82
CA VAL A 98 0.83 -6.15 -7.59
C VAL A 98 1.97 -7.15 -7.51
N VAL A 99 3.20 -6.66 -7.36
CA VAL A 99 4.41 -7.47 -7.32
C VAL A 99 5.24 -7.05 -6.11
N ARG A 100 5.57 -8.01 -5.24
CA ARG A 100 6.51 -7.77 -4.15
C ARG A 100 7.91 -7.53 -4.72
N THR A 101 8.53 -6.41 -4.37
CA THR A 101 9.87 -6.04 -4.87
C THR A 101 10.98 -6.35 -3.86
N SER A 102 10.67 -6.32 -2.56
CA SER A 102 11.59 -6.75 -1.50
C SER A 102 10.80 -7.19 -0.25
N ASP A 103 11.50 -7.46 0.85
CA ASP A 103 10.86 -7.71 2.14
C ASP A 103 10.17 -6.48 2.73
N SER A 104 10.63 -5.28 2.34
CA SER A 104 10.12 -3.99 2.81
C SER A 104 9.48 -3.14 1.71
N SER A 105 9.22 -3.71 0.52
CA SER A 105 8.56 -2.98 -0.56
C SER A 105 7.69 -3.84 -1.48
N VAL A 106 6.63 -3.23 -2.00
CA VAL A 106 5.72 -3.81 -3.00
C VAL A 106 5.44 -2.77 -4.08
N ALA A 107 5.38 -3.19 -5.34
CA ALA A 107 5.06 -2.33 -6.47
C ALA A 107 3.67 -2.64 -7.01
N VAL A 108 2.86 -1.61 -7.21
CA VAL A 108 1.57 -1.67 -7.90
C VAL A 108 1.77 -1.11 -9.30
N LYS A 109 1.73 -1.98 -10.31
CA LYS A 109 1.98 -1.63 -11.71
C LYS A 109 0.67 -1.55 -12.47
N SER A 110 0.36 -0.39 -13.02
CA SER A 110 -0.86 -0.14 -13.80
C SER A 110 -0.52 0.23 -15.24
N SER A 111 -1.22 -0.39 -16.20
CA SER A 111 -1.02 -0.16 -17.63
C SER A 111 -2.01 0.84 -18.19
N LEU A 112 -1.52 1.95 -18.71
CA LEU A 112 -2.28 2.99 -19.41
C LEU A 112 -2.11 2.81 -20.91
N LEU A 113 -3.18 2.38 -21.58
CA LEU A 113 -3.22 2.26 -23.03
C LEU A 113 -3.78 3.56 -23.62
N LEU A 114 -3.09 4.08 -24.64
CA LEU A 114 -3.46 5.30 -25.37
C LEU A 114 -3.68 4.92 -26.84
N PRO A 115 -4.80 4.24 -27.20
CA PRO A 115 -5.00 3.69 -28.54
C PRO A 115 -4.87 4.70 -29.68
N PRO A 116 -5.38 5.96 -29.58
CA PRO A 116 -5.31 6.92 -30.68
C PRO A 116 -3.89 7.28 -31.15
N ILE A 117 -2.89 7.02 -30.31
CA ILE A 117 -1.47 7.35 -30.56
C ILE A 117 -0.58 6.11 -30.39
N GLU A 118 -1.18 4.90 -30.43
CA GLU A 118 -0.48 3.61 -30.35
C GLU A 118 0.56 3.52 -29.22
N THR A 119 0.26 4.14 -28.08
CA THR A 119 1.22 4.28 -26.97
C THR A 119 0.76 3.51 -25.74
N LYS A 120 1.70 2.87 -25.06
CA LYS A 120 1.50 2.26 -23.75
C LYS A 120 2.44 2.89 -22.74
N VAL A 121 1.87 3.34 -21.63
CA VAL A 121 2.60 3.81 -20.45
C VAL A 121 2.34 2.84 -19.30
N GLU A 122 3.37 2.52 -18.54
CA GLU A 122 3.24 1.81 -17.26
C GLU A 122 3.51 2.79 -16.13
N ILE A 123 2.58 2.83 -15.17
CA ILE A 123 2.72 3.56 -13.91
C ILE A 123 3.08 2.53 -12.85
N ALA A 124 4.18 2.75 -12.13
CA ALA A 124 4.60 1.92 -11.01
C ALA A 124 4.49 2.74 -9.72
N LEU A 125 3.63 2.31 -8.81
CA LEU A 125 3.50 2.89 -7.48
C LEU A 125 4.21 1.97 -6.50
N GLU A 126 5.45 2.31 -6.12
CA GLU A 126 6.18 1.53 -5.12
C GLU A 126 5.80 1.99 -3.71
N ILE A 127 5.36 1.04 -2.89
CA ILE A 127 5.04 1.24 -1.49
C ILE A 127 6.17 0.64 -0.68
N ARG A 128 6.79 1.45 0.18
CA ARG A 128 7.87 1.03 1.08
C ARG A 128 7.41 1.10 2.53
N GLY A 129 7.58 0.02 3.26
CA GLY A 129 7.27 -0.07 4.69
C GLY A 129 8.51 0.21 5.53
N SER A 130 8.38 1.07 6.52
CA SER A 130 9.47 1.38 7.46
C SER A 130 8.96 1.37 8.90
N SER A 131 9.75 0.76 9.78
CA SER A 131 9.50 0.78 11.23
C SER A 131 10.00 2.08 11.83
N ARG A 132 9.14 2.76 12.58
CA ARG A 132 9.43 3.96 13.36
C ARG A 132 9.14 3.71 14.84
N PRO A 133 9.70 4.50 15.78
CA PRO A 133 9.43 4.31 17.21
C PRO A 133 7.94 4.43 17.59
N ASP A 134 7.17 5.21 16.82
CA ASP A 134 5.74 5.49 17.00
C ASP A 134 4.81 4.57 16.19
N GLY A 135 5.37 3.66 15.38
CA GLY A 135 4.62 2.68 14.62
C GLY A 135 5.22 2.42 13.24
N ILE A 136 4.35 2.23 12.25
CA ILE A 136 4.75 1.86 10.90
C ILE A 136 4.32 2.93 9.92
N GLU A 137 5.28 3.34 9.11
CA GLU A 137 5.11 4.32 8.05
C GLU A 137 5.22 3.63 6.69
N PHE A 138 4.23 3.88 5.82
CA PHE A 138 4.23 3.42 4.45
C PHE A 138 4.35 4.62 3.51
N THR A 139 5.47 4.70 2.81
CA THR A 139 5.76 5.77 1.84
C THR A 139 5.46 5.31 0.43
N LEU A 140 4.97 6.22 -0.41
CA LEU A 140 4.64 5.99 -1.81
C LEU A 140 5.70 6.63 -2.70
N HIS A 141 6.21 5.89 -3.67
CA HIS A 141 7.20 6.33 -4.64
C HIS A 141 6.64 6.06 -6.05
N PRO A 142 5.97 7.05 -6.66
CA PRO A 142 5.37 6.89 -7.97
C PRO A 142 6.38 7.11 -9.10
N GLU A 143 6.35 6.22 -10.08
CA GLU A 143 7.17 6.29 -11.29
C GLU A 143 6.31 6.04 -12.53
N ALA A 144 6.73 6.60 -13.66
CA ALA A 144 6.08 6.40 -14.94
C ALA A 144 7.13 6.07 -16.01
N LYS A 145 6.81 5.12 -16.88
CA LYS A 145 7.64 4.81 -18.05
C LYS A 145 6.79 4.56 -19.29
N VAL A 146 7.30 4.96 -20.44
CA VAL A 146 6.73 4.57 -21.74
C VAL A 146 7.24 3.17 -22.06
N VAL A 147 6.32 2.25 -22.35
CA VAL A 147 6.65 0.87 -22.76
C VAL A 147 6.88 0.79 -24.26
N TYR A 148 6.00 1.43 -25.03
CA TYR A 148 6.13 1.60 -26.49
C TYR A 148 5.28 2.78 -26.96
N GLY A 149 5.55 3.28 -28.16
CA GLY A 149 4.81 4.38 -28.81
C GLY A 149 5.53 5.72 -28.71
N GLU A 150 4.76 6.80 -28.50
CA GLU A 150 5.24 8.16 -28.40
C GLU A 150 6.16 8.37 -27.19
N HIS A 151 7.20 9.19 -27.38
CA HIS A 151 8.11 9.56 -26.32
C HIS A 151 7.48 10.65 -25.43
N PHE A 152 6.88 10.23 -24.32
CA PHE A 152 6.49 11.16 -23.26
C PHE A 152 7.67 11.44 -22.31
N ASN A 153 7.70 12.65 -21.76
CA ASN A 153 8.67 13.02 -20.74
C ASN A 153 8.29 12.33 -19.41
N THR A 154 8.93 11.19 -19.13
CA THR A 154 8.69 10.37 -17.94
C THR A 154 8.99 11.10 -16.64
N GLY A 155 9.96 12.01 -16.62
CA GLY A 155 10.27 12.86 -15.46
C GLY A 155 9.07 13.75 -15.07
N LYS A 156 8.48 14.45 -16.03
CA LYS A 156 7.28 15.28 -15.81
C LYS A 156 6.06 14.45 -15.38
N MET A 157 5.98 13.21 -15.84
CA MET A 157 4.91 12.29 -15.41
C MET A 157 5.12 11.84 -13.96
N GLY A 158 6.35 11.52 -13.57
CA GLY A 158 6.70 11.22 -12.18
C GLY A 158 6.46 12.40 -11.24
N GLU A 159 6.83 13.61 -11.64
CA GLU A 159 6.55 14.85 -10.88
C GLU A 159 5.04 15.07 -10.69
N PHE A 160 4.25 14.88 -11.76
CA PHE A 160 2.79 14.97 -11.69
C PHE A 160 2.23 13.98 -10.67
N LEU A 161 2.62 12.70 -10.77
CA LEU A 161 2.15 11.66 -9.87
C LEU A 161 2.55 11.96 -8.42
N THR A 162 3.79 12.36 -8.17
CA THR A 162 4.28 12.70 -6.83
C THR A 162 3.48 13.87 -6.24
N THR A 163 3.22 14.91 -7.04
CA THR A 163 2.47 16.10 -6.62
C THR A 163 1.02 15.77 -6.25
N HIS A 164 0.37 14.88 -7.02
CA HIS A 164 -1.05 14.61 -6.87
C HIS A 164 -1.39 13.40 -5.98
N LEU A 165 -0.49 12.43 -5.85
CA LEU A 165 -0.64 11.27 -4.97
C LEU A 165 -0.02 11.52 -3.58
N GLY A 166 1.00 12.38 -3.50
CA GLY A 166 1.79 12.62 -2.30
C GLY A 166 2.76 11.49 -1.95
N ASP A 167 3.61 11.74 -0.94
CA ASP A 167 4.68 10.83 -0.53
C ASP A 167 4.23 9.76 0.48
N LYS A 168 3.02 9.91 1.04
CA LYS A 168 2.43 8.97 1.98
C LYS A 168 1.38 8.17 1.22
N ALA A 169 1.46 6.84 1.28
CA ALA A 169 0.50 5.95 0.61
C ALA A 169 -0.96 6.03 1.16
N LEU A 170 -1.23 7.03 2.00
CA LEU A 170 -2.16 6.99 3.12
C LEU A 170 -2.65 8.38 3.58
N SER A 171 -2.45 9.45 2.81
CA SER A 171 -3.06 10.75 3.13
C SER A 171 -4.58 10.61 3.04
N GLN A 172 -5.18 10.26 4.18
CA GLN A 172 -6.61 10.31 4.45
C GLN A 172 -7.03 11.76 4.71
N GLU A 173 -6.42 12.72 4.00
CA GLU A 173 -6.88 14.11 4.03
C GLU A 173 -8.28 14.12 3.43
N GLU A 174 -9.23 14.67 4.18
CA GLU A 174 -10.62 14.78 3.77
C GLU A 174 -10.67 15.51 2.42
N GLY A 175 -11.04 14.81 1.35
CA GLY A 175 -11.07 15.34 -0.02
C GLY A 175 -9.88 14.96 -0.91
N ALA A 176 -8.89 14.19 -0.43
CA ALA A 176 -7.82 13.70 -1.28
C ALA A 176 -8.37 12.78 -2.40
N PRO A 177 -7.98 13.01 -3.66
CA PRO A 177 -8.46 12.20 -4.79
C PRO A 177 -7.95 10.76 -4.68
N SER A 178 -8.75 9.80 -5.15
CA SER A 178 -8.29 8.42 -5.22
C SER A 178 -7.15 8.27 -6.24
N TRP A 179 -6.28 7.29 -6.04
CA TRP A 179 -5.20 7.01 -7.01
C TRP A 179 -5.73 6.81 -8.44
N SER A 180 -6.90 6.18 -8.58
CA SER A 180 -7.56 6.02 -9.87
C SER A 180 -7.89 7.37 -10.52
N VAL A 181 -8.47 8.33 -9.79
CA VAL A 181 -8.80 9.66 -10.32
C VAL A 181 -7.55 10.39 -10.82
N VAL A 182 -6.45 10.36 -10.07
CA VAL A 182 -5.18 10.99 -10.47
C VAL A 182 -4.61 10.34 -11.74
N ILE A 183 -4.67 9.02 -11.84
CA ILE A 183 -4.17 8.28 -13.00
C ILE A 183 -5.06 8.49 -14.23
N VAL A 184 -6.39 8.65 -14.06
CA VAL A 184 -7.30 9.05 -15.14
C VAL A 184 -6.96 10.46 -15.64
N ASP A 185 -6.73 11.44 -14.76
CA ASP A 185 -6.32 12.79 -15.18
C ASP A 185 -4.99 12.74 -15.97
N LEU A 186 -4.02 11.94 -15.51
CA LEU A 186 -2.79 11.72 -16.28
C LEU A 186 -3.08 11.13 -17.66
N HIS A 187 -3.94 10.10 -17.74
CA HIS A 187 -4.33 9.47 -19.00
C HIS A 187 -4.95 10.46 -19.99
N GLU A 188 -5.90 11.30 -19.54
CA GLU A 188 -6.54 12.33 -20.36
C GLU A 188 -5.53 13.38 -20.85
N ARG A 189 -4.60 13.80 -20.00
CA ARG A 189 -3.53 14.75 -20.37
C ARG A 189 -2.58 14.20 -21.41
N LEU A 190 -2.24 12.91 -21.33
CA LEU A 190 -1.39 12.24 -22.32
C LEU A 190 -2.11 12.16 -23.67
N LEU A 191 -3.39 11.77 -23.69
CA LEU A 191 -4.20 11.75 -24.91
C LEU A 191 -4.31 13.14 -25.56
N ALA A 192 -4.54 14.18 -24.77
CA ALA A 192 -4.67 15.55 -25.27
C ALA A 192 -3.36 16.11 -25.85
N ARG A 193 -2.21 15.62 -25.37
CA ARG A 193 -0.89 16.03 -25.88
C ARG A 193 -0.48 15.27 -27.13
N GLY A 194 -0.68 13.94 -27.18
CA GLY A 194 -0.32 13.15 -28.36
C GLY A 194 -1.10 13.57 -29.61
N ARG A 195 -2.40 13.89 -29.46
CA ARG A 195 -3.23 14.44 -30.56
C ARG A 195 -2.78 15.81 -31.11
N LYS A 196 -1.89 16.53 -30.42
CA LYS A 196 -1.36 17.82 -30.89
C LYS A 196 -0.06 17.67 -31.66
N GLN A 197 0.58 16.50 -31.61
CA GLN A 197 1.88 16.24 -32.23
C GLN A 197 1.82 15.27 -33.40
N GLY A 198 0.75 14.47 -33.52
CA GLY A 198 0.37 13.74 -34.73
C GLY A 198 -0.56 14.55 -35.63
#